data_AF-A0A2V7JL17-F1
#
_entry.id   AF-A0A2V7JL17-F1
#
_cell.length_a   1.000
_cell.length_b   1.000
_cell.length_c   1.000
_cell.angle_alpha   90.00
_cell.angle_beta   90.00
_cell.angle_gamma   90.00
#
_symmetry.space_group_name_H-M   'P 1'
#
loop_
_entity.id
_entity.type
_entity.pdbx_description
1 polymer ?
#
loop_
_entity_poly.entity_id
_entity_poly.type
_entity_poly.pdbx_seq_one_letter_code
_entity_poly.pdbx_strand_id
1 'polypeptide(L)'
;MIAVRTLGPVDVRVRGTAAPPELLWRKNLALLVYLARSPKRARTREHLIGMLWGDKSDDKARRSLNEALRELRRSTGDGSLESDNAQVRVTPDAVQLDIDRLEALAAAGDYAGAADLVHGEFLEGFSVPGASEFETWLAAEREHWRRR
;
A
#
# COMPACT_ATOMS: atom_id res chain seq x y z
N MET A 1 -0.05 -4.88 13.23
CA MET A 1 -0.75 -5.34 12.02
C MET A 1 -1.72 -4.27 11.54
N ILE A 2 -1.59 -3.88 10.28
CA ILE A 2 -2.51 -3.02 9.54
C ILE A 2 -3.31 -3.92 8.59
N ALA A 3 -4.63 -3.79 8.58
CA ALA A 3 -5.49 -4.43 7.59
C ALA A 3 -6.01 -3.34 6.63
N VAL A 4 -5.89 -3.60 5.34
CA VAL A 4 -6.35 -2.69 4.29
C VAL A 4 -7.36 -3.43 3.42
N ARG A 5 -8.55 -2.85 3.28
CA ARG A 5 -9.51 -3.26 2.26
C ARG A 5 -9.19 -2.50 0.99
N THR A 6 -8.92 -3.22 -0.07
CA THR A 6 -8.48 -2.71 -1.37
C THR A 6 -9.41 -3.11 -2.50
N LEU A 7 -10.36 -4.02 -2.29
CA LEU A 7 -11.32 -4.45 -3.31
C LEU A 7 -12.63 -3.67 -3.20
N GLY A 8 -12.60 -2.41 -3.61
CA GLY A 8 -13.64 -1.39 -3.40
C GLY A 8 -13.07 -0.13 -2.74
N PRO A 9 -13.92 0.72 -2.13
CA PRO A 9 -13.47 1.90 -1.39
C PRO A 9 -12.49 1.53 -0.29
N VAL A 10 -11.36 2.25 -0.21
CA VAL A 10 -10.29 1.91 0.72
C VAL A 10 -10.71 2.10 2.18
N ASP A 11 -10.55 1.05 2.98
CA ASP A 11 -10.71 1.08 4.44
C ASP A 11 -9.43 0.58 5.11
N VAL A 12 -8.99 1.26 6.16
CA VAL A 12 -7.74 0.92 6.85
C VAL A 12 -8.00 0.77 8.33
N ARG A 13 -7.58 -0.37 8.88
CA ARG A 13 -7.60 -0.63 10.32
C ARG A 13 -6.22 -0.92 10.84
N VAL A 14 -5.91 -0.36 12.00
CA VAL A 14 -4.66 -0.61 12.72
C VAL A 14 -5.01 -1.38 13.99
N ARG A 15 -4.52 -2.62 14.11
CA ARG A 15 -4.82 -3.50 15.27
C ARG A 15 -6.33 -3.61 15.58
N GLY A 16 -7.17 -3.65 14.53
CA GLY A 16 -8.62 -3.78 14.63
C GLY A 16 -9.40 -2.48 14.85
N THR A 17 -8.73 -1.35 15.11
CA THR A 17 -9.37 -0.04 15.28
C THR A 17 -9.22 0.84 14.03
N ALA A 18 -9.94 1.96 13.98
CA ALA A 18 -9.77 2.95 12.93
C ALA A 18 -8.30 3.41 12.82
N ALA A 19 -7.81 3.59 11.59
CA ALA A 19 -6.47 4.10 11.34
C ALA A 19 -6.33 5.57 11.79
N PRO A 20 -5.12 5.98 12.22
CA PRO A 20 -4.84 7.39 12.49
C PRO A 20 -4.98 8.22 11.20
N PRO A 21 -5.47 9.47 11.27
CA PRO A 21 -5.67 10.32 10.09
C PRO A 21 -4.42 10.52 9.24
N GLU A 22 -3.25 10.56 9.86
CA GLU A 22 -1.96 10.74 9.20
C GLU A 22 -1.60 9.54 8.31
N LEU A 23 -1.96 8.32 8.71
CA LEU A 23 -1.78 7.14 7.87
C LEU A 23 -2.69 7.18 6.63
N LEU A 24 -3.87 7.80 6.77
CA LEU A 24 -4.86 7.95 5.70
C LEU A 24 -4.50 9.06 4.69
N TRP A 25 -3.43 9.83 4.93
CA TRP A 25 -2.95 10.77 3.92
C TRP A 25 -2.58 10.02 2.64
N ARG A 26 -3.02 10.53 1.49
CA ARG A 26 -2.92 9.88 0.17
C ARG A 26 -1.54 9.26 -0.09
N LYS A 27 -0.45 10.02 0.07
CA LYS A 27 0.91 9.50 -0.19
C LYS A 27 1.40 8.47 0.85
N ASN A 28 0.91 8.52 2.09
CA ASN A 28 1.23 7.53 3.12
C ASN A 28 0.51 6.20 2.86
N LEU A 29 -0.79 6.27 2.56
CA LEU A 29 -1.59 5.11 2.19
C LEU A 29 -1.07 4.47 0.88
N ALA A 30 -0.75 5.30 -0.11
CA ALA A 30 -0.14 4.86 -1.36
C ALA A 30 1.19 4.14 -1.13
N LEU A 31 2.07 4.70 -0.30
CA LEU A 31 3.34 4.06 0.08
C LEU A 31 3.10 2.70 0.74
N LEU A 32 2.14 2.61 1.66
CA LEU A 32 1.81 1.38 2.37
C LEU A 32 1.37 0.27 1.41
N VAL A 33 0.36 0.56 0.57
CA VAL A 33 -0.20 -0.42 -0.37
C VAL A 33 0.85 -0.79 -1.43
N TYR A 34 1.58 0.20 -1.97
CA TYR A 34 2.62 -0.04 -2.96
C TYR A 34 3.75 -0.94 -2.43
N LEU A 35 4.21 -0.70 -1.20
CA LEU A 35 5.20 -1.55 -0.56
C LEU A 35 4.66 -2.96 -0.33
N ALA A 36 3.43 -3.10 0.18
CA ALA A 36 2.82 -4.40 0.44
C ALA A 36 2.65 -5.25 -0.84
N ARG A 37 2.40 -4.61 -1.99
CA ARG A 37 2.30 -5.25 -3.31
C ARG A 37 3.64 -5.36 -4.06
N SER A 38 4.71 -4.76 -3.54
CA SER A 38 6.02 -4.84 -4.19
C SER A 38 6.66 -6.23 -4.03
N PRO A 39 7.50 -6.67 -4.99
CA PRO A 39 8.28 -7.90 -4.84
C PRO A 39 9.06 -7.93 -3.52
N LYS A 40 8.94 -9.03 -2.78
CA LYS A 40 9.53 -9.19 -1.44
C LYS A 40 9.12 -8.10 -0.44
N ARG A 41 8.04 -7.36 -0.71
CA ARG A 41 7.57 -6.21 0.09
C ARG A 41 8.64 -5.15 0.33
N ALA A 42 9.55 -4.98 -0.63
CA ALA A 42 10.71 -4.10 -0.47
C ALA A 42 11.03 -3.30 -1.73
N ARG A 43 11.48 -2.06 -1.54
CA ARG A 43 11.91 -1.14 -2.60
C ARG A 43 13.05 -0.25 -2.11
N THR A 44 13.86 0.23 -3.04
CA THR A 44 14.87 1.25 -2.70
C THR A 44 14.17 2.57 -2.36
N ARG A 45 14.83 3.39 -1.54
CA ARG A 45 14.31 4.71 -1.18
C ARG A 45 14.17 5.61 -2.41
N GLU A 46 15.15 5.54 -3.31
CA GLU A 46 15.14 6.25 -4.59
C GLU A 46 13.93 5.86 -5.44
N HIS A 47 13.62 4.57 -5.53
CA HIS A 47 12.43 4.09 -6.23
C HIS A 47 11.15 4.65 -5.63
N LEU A 48 11.01 4.61 -4.30
CA LEU A 48 9.83 5.13 -3.61
C LEU A 48 9.69 6.66 -3.77
N ILE A 49 10.81 7.37 -3.83
CA ILE A 49 10.86 8.81 -4.14
C ILE A 49 10.32 9.07 -5.55
N GLY A 50 10.86 8.39 -6.56
CA GLY A 50 10.37 8.53 -7.93
C GLY A 50 8.88 8.17 -8.07
N MET A 51 8.46 7.12 -7.36
CA MET A 51 7.09 6.61 -7.38
C MET A 51 6.06 7.63 -6.87
N LEU A 52 6.36 8.32 -5.77
CA LEU A 52 5.37 9.11 -5.02
C LEU A 52 5.69 10.60 -4.92
N TRP A 53 6.92 11.03 -5.18
CA TRP A 53 7.39 12.40 -5.02
C TRP A 53 8.31 12.84 -6.16
N GLY A 54 8.15 12.26 -7.36
CA GLY A 54 8.97 12.61 -8.54
C GLY A 54 8.84 14.07 -9.01
N ASP A 55 7.82 14.79 -8.53
CA ASP A 55 7.60 16.23 -8.78
C ASP A 55 8.42 17.15 -7.85
N LYS A 56 9.01 16.61 -6.78
CA LYS A 56 9.75 17.38 -5.78
C LYS A 56 11.25 17.37 -6.06
N SER A 57 11.95 18.40 -5.57
CA SER A 57 13.41 18.36 -5.48
C SER A 57 13.86 17.20 -4.56
N ASP A 58 15.02 16.64 -4.84
CA ASP A 58 15.56 15.45 -4.15
C ASP A 58 15.54 15.59 -2.62
N ASP A 59 15.99 16.72 -2.07
CA ASP A 59 15.95 17.00 -0.62
C ASP A 59 14.52 17.01 -0.04
N LYS A 60 13.56 17.62 -0.76
CA LYS A 60 12.16 17.68 -0.32
C LYS A 60 11.50 16.30 -0.41
N ALA A 61 11.85 15.52 -1.44
CA ALA A 61 11.34 14.17 -1.62
C ALA A 61 11.84 13.23 -0.53
N ARG A 62 13.15 13.26 -0.22
CA ARG A 62 13.75 12.48 0.87
C ARG A 62 13.14 12.79 2.23
N ARG A 63 12.91 14.07 2.54
CA ARG A 63 12.20 14.48 3.77
C ARG A 63 10.76 13.94 3.79
N SER A 64 10.04 14.05 2.68
CA SER A 64 8.67 13.53 2.58
C SER A 64 8.61 12.01 2.79
N LEU A 65 9.55 11.27 2.19
CA LEU A 65 9.66 9.82 2.42
C LEU A 65 9.95 9.51 3.89
N ASN A 66 10.88 10.23 4.53
CA ASN A 66 11.19 10.04 5.95
C ASN A 66 9.98 10.25 6.86
N GLU A 67 9.19 11.30 6.60
CA GLU A 67 7.96 11.59 7.34
C GLU A 67 6.92 10.48 7.15
N ALA A 68 6.72 10.03 5.91
CA ALA A 68 5.81 8.92 5.61
C ALA A 68 6.26 7.62 6.30
N LEU A 69 7.54 7.28 6.24
CA LEU A 69 8.09 6.09 6.91
C LEU A 69 7.98 6.19 8.44
N ARG A 70 8.12 7.38 9.01
CA ARG A 70 7.89 7.60 10.44
C ARG A 70 6.44 7.33 10.80
N GLU A 71 5.49 7.78 9.99
CA GLU A 71 4.07 7.49 10.21
C GLU A 71 3.76 5.99 10.11
N LEU A 72 4.28 5.33 9.07
CA LEU A 72 4.12 3.90 8.89
C LEU A 72 4.66 3.11 10.09
N ARG A 73 5.86 3.46 10.62
CA ARG A 73 6.41 2.82 11.83
C ARG A 73 5.51 2.98 13.05
N ARG A 74 4.97 4.18 13.28
CA ARG A 74 4.02 4.43 14.40
C ARG A 74 2.80 3.54 14.30
N SER A 75 2.26 3.40 13.10
CA SER A 75 1.05 2.62 12.84
C SER A 75 1.29 1.11 12.89
N THR A 76 2.38 0.60 12.29
CA THR A 76 2.66 -0.84 12.25
C THR A 76 3.18 -1.36 13.59
N GLY A 77 3.92 -0.54 14.34
CA GLY A 77 4.67 -0.93 15.54
C GLY A 77 6.11 -1.33 15.23
N ASP A 78 6.90 -1.48 16.29
CA ASP A 78 8.32 -1.80 16.18
C ASP A 78 8.55 -3.16 15.49
N GLY A 79 9.61 -3.26 14.69
CA GLY A 79 9.99 -4.47 13.96
C GLY A 79 9.14 -4.80 12.72
N SER A 80 8.07 -4.05 12.45
CA SER A 80 7.18 -4.31 11.30
C SER A 80 7.58 -3.58 10.01
N LEU A 81 8.44 -2.56 10.14
CA LEU A 81 9.01 -1.82 9.02
C LEU A 81 10.53 -1.75 9.20
N GLU A 82 11.24 -2.45 8.32
CA GLU A 82 12.69 -2.40 8.21
C GLU A 82 13.05 -1.31 7.21
N SER A 83 13.91 -0.39 7.58
CA SER A 83 14.44 0.57 6.62
C SER A 83 15.82 1.03 7.03
N ASP A 84 16.71 1.02 6.05
CA ASP A 84 18.06 1.57 6.14
C ASP A 84 18.22 2.76 5.16
N ASN A 85 19.46 3.12 4.85
CA ASN A 85 19.78 4.22 3.94
C ASN A 85 19.53 3.88 2.46
N ALA A 86 19.33 2.62 2.10
CA ALA A 86 19.16 2.15 0.72
C ALA A 86 17.74 1.62 0.45
N GLN A 87 17.17 0.85 1.37
CA GLN A 87 15.95 0.07 1.16
C GLN A 87 14.93 0.26 2.29
N VAL A 88 13.67 0.08 1.93
CA VAL A 88 12.53 -0.02 2.82
C VAL A 88 11.85 -1.36 2.57
N ARG A 89 11.52 -2.08 3.65
CA ARG A 89 10.81 -3.34 3.65
C ARG A 89 9.72 -3.36 4.71
N VAL A 90 8.56 -3.87 4.33
CA VAL A 90 7.47 -4.18 5.26
C VAL A 90 7.50 -5.69 5.53
N THR A 91 7.45 -6.10 6.79
CA THR A 91 7.41 -7.54 7.11
C THR A 91 6.08 -8.16 6.65
N PRO A 92 6.03 -9.47 6.36
CA PRO A 92 4.81 -10.11 5.85
C PRO A 92 3.57 -9.88 6.74
N ASP A 93 3.74 -9.89 8.06
CA ASP A 93 2.64 -9.75 9.03
C ASP A 93 2.28 -8.29 9.37
N ALA A 94 3.05 -7.33 8.87
CA ALA A 94 2.82 -5.92 9.16
C ALA A 94 1.57 -5.39 8.47
N VAL A 95 1.29 -5.84 7.24
CA VAL A 95 0.20 -5.35 6.39
C VAL A 95 -0.51 -6.51 5.71
N GLN A 96 -1.80 -6.64 5.99
CA GLN A 96 -2.70 -7.57 5.33
C GLN A 96 -3.58 -6.81 4.34
N LEU A 97 -3.62 -7.29 3.11
CA LEU A 97 -4.53 -6.78 2.08
C LEU A 97 -5.60 -7.84 1.82
N ASP A 98 -6.86 -7.43 1.72
CA ASP A 98 -7.95 -8.32 1.29
C ASP A 98 -7.69 -8.95 -0.08
N ILE A 99 -6.91 -8.30 -0.95
CA ILE A 99 -6.51 -8.85 -2.25
C ILE A 99 -5.59 -10.07 -2.13
N ASP A 100 -4.67 -10.08 -1.15
CA ASP A 100 -3.82 -11.24 -0.89
C ASP A 100 -4.69 -12.41 -0.39
N ARG A 101 -5.78 -12.11 0.34
CA ARG A 101 -6.76 -13.10 0.79
C ARG A 101 -7.62 -13.63 -0.37
N LEU A 102 -8.03 -12.76 -1.29
CA LEU A 102 -8.73 -13.15 -2.51
C LEU A 102 -7.88 -14.13 -3.33
N GLU A 103 -6.60 -13.85 -3.53
CA GLU A 103 -5.66 -14.75 -4.22
C GLU A 103 -5.59 -16.11 -3.54
N ALA A 104 -5.46 -16.13 -2.21
CA ALA A 104 -5.38 -17.36 -1.42
C ALA A 104 -6.66 -18.21 -1.51
N LEU A 105 -7.84 -17.58 -1.47
CA LEU A 105 -9.13 -18.27 -1.61
C LEU A 105 -9.33 -18.84 -3.01
N ALA A 106 -9.03 -18.05 -4.04
CA ALA A 106 -9.10 -18.50 -5.43
C ALA A 106 -8.13 -19.66 -5.71
N ALA A 107 -6.90 -19.62 -5.16
CA ALA A 107 -5.94 -20.71 -5.27
C ALA A 107 -6.40 -21.99 -4.55
N ALA A 108 -7.19 -21.86 -3.48
CA ALA A 108 -7.79 -22.97 -2.76
C ALA A 108 -9.09 -23.51 -3.41
N GLY A 109 -9.56 -22.89 -4.50
CA GLY A 109 -10.82 -23.23 -5.18
C GLY A 109 -12.08 -22.70 -4.50
N ASP A 110 -11.94 -21.86 -3.47
CA ASP A 110 -13.08 -21.20 -2.81
C ASP A 110 -13.43 -19.89 -3.53
N TYR A 111 -14.03 -20.03 -4.71
CA TYR A 111 -14.42 -18.88 -5.53
C TYR A 111 -15.56 -18.07 -4.92
N ALA A 112 -16.45 -18.71 -4.14
CA ALA A 112 -17.54 -18.01 -3.46
C ALA A 112 -16.98 -17.07 -2.38
N GLY A 113 -16.10 -17.58 -1.51
CA GLY A 113 -15.44 -16.75 -0.51
C GLY A 113 -14.55 -15.66 -1.12
N ALA A 114 -13.90 -15.94 -2.25
CA ALA A 114 -13.12 -14.93 -2.98
C ALA A 114 -14.01 -13.80 -3.53
N ALA A 115 -15.17 -14.14 -4.11
CA ALA A 115 -16.13 -13.18 -4.64
C ALA A 115 -16.73 -12.29 -3.54
N ASP A 116 -16.97 -12.84 -2.35
CA ASP A 116 -17.50 -12.07 -1.19
C ASP A 116 -16.57 -10.94 -0.72
N LEU A 117 -15.27 -11.00 -1.04
CA LEU A 117 -14.32 -9.93 -0.72
C LEU A 117 -14.38 -8.76 -1.71
N VAL A 118 -14.97 -8.96 -2.89
CA VAL A 118 -15.00 -7.96 -3.96
C VAL A 118 -16.21 -7.06 -3.78
N HIS A 119 -15.97 -5.81 -3.37
CA HIS A 119 -17.01 -4.79 -3.26
C HIS A 119 -16.89 -3.68 -4.29
N GLY A 120 -15.93 -3.80 -5.21
CA GLY A 120 -15.66 -2.78 -6.22
C GLY A 120 -14.29 -2.96 -6.86
N GLU A 121 -13.85 -1.90 -7.54
CA GLU A 121 -12.54 -1.87 -8.20
C GLU A 121 -11.39 -1.81 -7.19
N PHE A 122 -10.20 -2.29 -7.57
CA PHE A 122 -9.01 -2.12 -6.75
C PHE A 122 -8.76 -0.63 -6.38
N LEU A 123 -8.74 -0.34 -5.08
CA LEU A 123 -8.68 0.98 -4.47
C LEU A 123 -9.68 1.96 -5.11
N GLU A 124 -10.95 1.57 -5.23
CA GLU A 124 -11.98 2.37 -5.87
C GLU A 124 -12.04 3.80 -5.32
N GLY A 125 -12.09 4.79 -6.23
CA GLY A 125 -12.14 6.21 -5.89
C GLY A 125 -10.84 6.79 -5.32
N PHE A 126 -9.79 5.99 -5.12
CA PHE A 126 -8.49 6.46 -4.66
C PHE A 126 -7.66 7.04 -5.81
N SER A 127 -6.99 8.16 -5.53
CA SER A 127 -5.99 8.81 -6.38
C SER A 127 -5.00 9.59 -5.52
N VAL A 128 -3.81 9.83 -6.07
CA VAL A 128 -2.68 10.51 -5.45
C VAL A 128 -2.17 11.61 -6.41
N PRO A 129 -2.77 12.81 -6.34
CA PRO A 129 -2.31 13.94 -7.15
C PRO A 129 -0.81 14.24 -6.96
N GLY A 130 -0.11 14.50 -8.06
CA GLY A 130 1.33 14.75 -8.05
C GLY A 130 2.19 13.50 -7.81
N ALA A 131 1.68 12.31 -8.15
CA ALA A 131 2.43 11.06 -8.15
C ALA A 131 2.13 10.24 -9.42
N SER A 132 2.53 10.75 -10.58
CA SER A 132 2.16 10.18 -11.89
C SER A 132 2.55 8.70 -12.05
N GLU A 133 3.74 8.31 -11.58
CA GLU A 133 4.20 6.92 -11.62
C GLU A 133 3.28 5.99 -10.79
N PHE A 134 2.83 6.45 -9.63
CA PHE A 134 1.85 5.75 -8.81
C PHE A 134 0.50 5.62 -9.50
N GLU A 135 0.02 6.67 -10.17
CA GLU A 135 -1.24 6.62 -10.93
C GLU A 135 -1.16 5.62 -12.08
N THR A 136 -0.03 5.59 -12.81
CA THR A 136 0.20 4.60 -13.88
C THR A 136 0.20 3.18 -13.32
N TRP A 137 0.89 2.93 -12.20
CA TRP A 137 0.86 1.63 -11.53
C TRP A 137 -0.55 1.26 -11.05
N LEU A 138 -1.28 2.19 -10.45
CA LEU A 138 -2.63 1.96 -9.95
C LEU A 138 -3.59 1.58 -11.09
N ALA A 139 -3.51 2.29 -12.21
CA ALA A 139 -4.28 1.95 -13.41
C ALA A 139 -3.95 0.54 -13.94
N ALA A 140 -2.67 0.17 -13.94
CA ALA A 140 -2.23 -1.16 -14.35
C ALA A 140 -2.72 -2.27 -13.40
N GLU A 141 -2.69 -2.05 -12.08
CA GLU A 141 -3.25 -2.99 -11.09
C GLU A 141 -4.77 -3.13 -11.27
N ARG A 142 -5.51 -2.03 -11.42
CA ARG A 142 -6.96 -2.08 -11.66
C ARG A 142 -7.31 -2.90 -12.91
N GLU A 143 -6.60 -2.68 -14.00
CA GLU A 143 -6.79 -3.44 -15.24
C GLU A 143 -6.33 -4.90 -15.12
N HIS A 144 -5.33 -5.18 -14.29
CA HIS A 144 -4.93 -6.55 -13.98
C HIS A 144 -6.04 -7.31 -13.26
N TRP A 145 -6.63 -6.70 -12.23
CA TRP A 145 -7.66 -7.31 -11.39
C TRP A 145 -9.02 -7.41 -12.06
N ARG A 146 -9.36 -6.48 -12.95
CA ARG A 146 -10.59 -6.55 -13.74
C ARG A 146 -10.62 -7.73 -14.72
N ARG A 147 -9.44 -8.19 -15.17
CA ARG A 147 -9.31 -9.29 -16.15
C ARG A 147 -9.21 -10.68 -15.53
N ARG A 148 -9.04 -10.76 -14.21
CA ARG A 148 -8.93 -12.01 -13.45
C ARG A 148 -10.29 -12.42 -12.91
#